data_AF-A0A2T7TE34-F1
#
_entry.id   AF-A0A2T7TE34-F1
#
_cell.length_a   1.000
_cell.length_b   1.000
_cell.length_c   1.000
_cell.angle_alpha   90.00
_cell.angle_beta   90.00
_cell.angle_gamma   90.00
#
_symmetry.space_group_name_H-M   'P 1'
#
loop_
_entity.id
_entity.type
_entity.pdbx_description
1 polymer ?
#
loop_
_entity_poly.entity_id
_entity_poly.type
_entity_poly.pdbx_seq_one_letter_code
_entity_poly.pdbx_strand_id
1 'polypeptide(L)'
;MTSVDTKNTRAAQAVTPPPPPPAEITYTGEYSVNPLGEVSFRKLCAQLPSVLRRITRMSWDIDRRAVLLLVACQLVTGVAAAVLLTATAGAMRPILAGGAITDRLHQALPALLLVAGAAALTRAAGALATYASRRITPKLTTATDTALVEAVCRVEAAAYAVDGFADRQEAAEMGVLRTHVMVTDAQRFMSALIRMVTAGGVLSVLNVLMLPLLLLAVLPAGIGAVLTARVDYEIHYANIADRNVRGMMRWWSTTPKYGDEVRANGMTDYLLYWYRSLSQRVDRRTLAAAPRTLRIALVSSFTGGVFLVATWAALAWLAVTGRVALAIAATAVVAVQTTLAALSQVIVNGAAVFHTSLYLSDMQAFLDDAGERAPQRGELAVSAPVEEIRLTEVTYQYPGKDRPAVDGVSLTLRRGEIVAIVGVNGSGKSTLTRLITGIYLADNGRVTWNGADTASGIAPGQHQPQEQPPGTGRGRGILRDRDPAHGPARVGAGPGPPPRPDRL
;
A
#
# COMPACT_ATOMS: atom_id res chain seq x y z
N MET A 1 3.69 -3.98 -78.12
CA MET A 1 2.35 -4.05 -77.52
C MET A 1 2.36 -5.05 -76.37
N THR A 2 2.25 -4.52 -75.14
CA THR A 2 1.61 -5.08 -73.91
C THR A 2 1.77 -6.57 -73.59
N SER A 3 2.16 -7.03 -72.39
CA SER A 3 1.93 -6.51 -71.03
C SER A 3 3.02 -7.02 -70.08
N VAL A 4 3.60 -6.15 -69.26
CA VAL A 4 3.36 -6.07 -67.80
C VAL A 4 3.41 -7.45 -67.11
N ASP A 5 4.59 -7.79 -66.58
CA ASP A 5 4.71 -8.32 -65.22
C ASP A 5 6.13 -8.05 -64.72
N THR A 6 6.38 -6.79 -64.42
CA THR A 6 7.54 -6.34 -63.66
C THR A 6 7.46 -7.01 -62.31
N LYS A 7 8.19 -8.13 -62.20
CA LYS A 7 8.54 -8.85 -60.97
C LYS A 7 8.51 -7.88 -59.80
N ASN A 8 7.46 -8.03 -59.00
CA ASN A 8 7.24 -7.41 -57.71
C ASN A 8 8.28 -7.93 -56.72
N THR A 9 9.55 -7.65 -57.02
CA THR A 9 10.67 -7.73 -56.09
C THR A 9 10.64 -6.43 -55.28
N ARG A 10 9.53 -6.18 -54.60
CA ARG A 10 9.61 -5.44 -53.33
C ARG A 10 10.55 -6.30 -52.51
N ALA A 11 11.78 -5.82 -52.36
CA ALA A 11 12.74 -6.32 -51.41
C ALA A 11 11.95 -6.74 -50.17
N ALA A 12 11.97 -8.03 -49.85
CA ALA A 12 11.58 -8.50 -48.55
C ALA A 12 12.43 -7.67 -47.59
N GLN A 13 11.84 -6.60 -47.04
CA GLN A 13 12.45 -5.84 -45.97
C GLN A 13 12.79 -6.91 -44.96
N ALA A 14 14.09 -7.15 -44.77
CA ALA A 14 14.58 -8.11 -43.82
C ALA A 14 13.95 -7.70 -42.49
N VAL A 15 12.89 -8.41 -42.10
CA VAL A 15 12.18 -8.17 -40.85
C VAL A 15 13.24 -8.39 -39.82
N THR A 16 13.75 -7.30 -39.25
CA THR A 16 14.76 -7.38 -38.20
C THR A 16 14.16 -8.31 -37.16
N PRO A 17 14.82 -9.44 -36.85
CA PRO A 17 14.24 -10.42 -35.94
C PRO A 17 13.89 -9.67 -34.65
N PRO A 18 12.71 -9.95 -34.05
CA PRO A 18 12.32 -9.28 -32.83
C PRO A 18 13.45 -9.44 -31.81
N PRO A 19 13.72 -8.40 -30.99
CA PRO A 19 14.73 -8.49 -29.96
C PRO A 19 14.44 -9.72 -29.07
N PRO A 20 15.46 -10.34 -28.47
CA PRO A 20 15.23 -11.47 -27.59
C PRO A 20 14.25 -11.07 -26.47
N PRO A 21 13.36 -11.99 -26.05
CA PRO A 21 12.43 -11.69 -24.98
C PRO A 21 13.20 -11.30 -23.71
N PRO A 22 12.61 -10.43 -22.87
CA PRO A 22 13.23 -9.99 -21.62
C PRO A 22 13.75 -11.18 -20.82
N ALA A 23 14.98 -11.12 -20.29
CA ALA A 23 15.45 -12.13 -19.35
C ALA A 23 14.50 -12.23 -18.16
N GLU A 24 14.34 -13.42 -17.58
CA GLU A 24 13.63 -13.55 -16.31
C GLU A 24 14.49 -12.94 -15.20
N ILE A 25 14.07 -11.80 -14.67
CA ILE A 25 14.71 -11.17 -13.53
C ILE A 25 14.13 -11.83 -12.29
N THR A 26 14.89 -12.70 -11.66
CA THR A 26 14.54 -13.28 -10.36
C THR A 26 15.13 -12.42 -9.26
N TYR A 27 14.30 -12.05 -8.29
CA TYR A 27 14.71 -11.20 -7.18
C TYR A 27 15.37 -12.10 -6.11
N THR A 28 16.71 -12.13 -6.11
CA THR A 28 17.54 -12.80 -5.10
C THR A 28 18.43 -11.75 -4.43
N GLY A 29 17.91 -11.06 -3.42
CA GLY A 29 18.65 -10.03 -2.68
C GLY A 29 18.42 -10.10 -1.17
N GLU A 30 19.37 -9.57 -0.41
CA GLU A 30 19.38 -9.51 1.07
C GLU A 30 18.20 -8.70 1.63
N TYR A 31 17.64 -7.78 0.83
CA TYR A 31 16.53 -6.89 1.18
C TYR A 31 15.16 -7.34 0.62
N SER A 32 15.13 -8.42 -0.16
CA SER A 32 13.91 -9.01 -0.71
C SER A 32 13.60 -10.32 0.01
N VAL A 33 13.45 -10.24 1.33
CA VAL A 33 12.98 -11.41 2.07
C VAL A 33 11.51 -11.61 1.70
N ASN A 34 11.11 -12.86 1.51
CA ASN A 34 9.72 -13.24 1.32
C ASN A 34 9.03 -13.29 2.70
N PRO A 35 8.35 -12.22 3.19
CA PRO A 35 7.78 -12.21 4.53
C PRO A 35 6.64 -13.22 4.71
N LEU A 36 6.03 -13.78 3.66
CA LEU A 36 4.93 -14.74 3.79
C LEU A 36 5.32 -16.19 3.54
N GLY A 37 6.46 -16.43 2.89
CA GLY A 37 7.01 -17.76 2.64
C GLY A 37 7.43 -18.46 3.93
N GLU A 38 7.94 -17.69 4.90
CA GLU A 38 8.47 -18.21 6.16
C GLU A 38 7.60 -17.93 7.40
N VAL A 39 6.60 -17.03 7.28
CA VAL A 39 5.81 -16.62 8.44
C VAL A 39 4.66 -17.60 8.68
N SER A 40 4.74 -18.31 9.81
CA SER A 40 3.69 -19.23 10.27
C SER A 40 2.41 -18.49 10.62
N PHE A 41 1.24 -19.15 10.48
CA PHE A 41 -0.06 -18.61 10.87
C PHE A 41 -0.07 -18.05 12.30
N ARG A 42 0.67 -18.70 13.21
CA ARG A 42 0.83 -18.24 14.59
C ARG A 42 1.55 -16.89 14.69
N LYS A 43 2.60 -16.67 13.90
CA LYS A 43 3.30 -15.38 13.83
C LYS A 43 2.41 -14.30 13.22
N LEU A 44 1.61 -14.63 12.18
CA LEU A 44 0.60 -13.71 11.63
C LEU A 44 -0.37 -13.23 12.72
N CYS A 45 -0.96 -14.18 13.46
CA CYS A 45 -1.89 -13.86 14.55
C CYS A 45 -1.25 -13.03 15.67
N ALA A 46 0.02 -13.28 16.00
CA ALA A 46 0.73 -12.54 17.04
C ALA A 46 1.01 -11.07 16.66
N GLN A 47 1.11 -10.75 15.37
CA GLN A 47 1.37 -9.39 14.89
C GLN A 47 0.09 -8.55 14.72
N LEU A 48 -1.07 -9.15 14.46
CA LEU A 48 -2.33 -8.39 14.26
C LEU A 48 -2.65 -7.37 15.37
N PRO A 49 -2.48 -7.68 16.69
CA PRO A 49 -2.78 -6.72 17.74
C PRO A 49 -1.90 -5.45 17.71
N SER A 50 -0.61 -5.59 17.39
CA SER A 50 0.30 -4.44 17.33
C SER A 50 -0.02 -3.54 16.14
N VAL A 51 -0.37 -4.14 15.00
CA VAL A 51 -0.77 -3.44 13.78
C VAL A 51 -2.07 -2.67 14.00
N LEU A 52 -3.09 -3.32 14.56
CA LEU A 52 -4.37 -2.66 14.88
C LEU A 52 -4.17 -1.51 15.87
N ARG A 53 -3.33 -1.70 16.90
CA ARG A 53 -2.97 -0.62 17.84
C ARG A 53 -2.33 0.56 17.11
N ARG A 54 -1.45 0.29 16.16
CA ARG A 54 -0.76 1.33 15.38
C ARG A 54 -1.68 2.11 14.46
N ILE A 55 -2.52 1.41 13.68
CA ILE A 55 -3.55 2.03 12.83
C ILE A 55 -4.50 2.88 13.68
N THR A 56 -4.90 2.37 14.86
CA THR A 56 -5.79 3.09 15.78
C THR A 56 -5.13 4.36 16.32
N ARG A 57 -3.85 4.29 16.71
CA ARG A 57 -3.09 5.46 17.20
C ARG A 57 -2.96 6.53 16.12
N MET A 58 -2.52 6.15 14.92
CA MET A 58 -2.42 7.08 13.78
C MET A 58 -3.78 7.70 13.44
N SER A 59 -4.86 6.91 13.46
CA SER A 59 -6.21 7.41 13.20
C SER A 59 -6.71 8.34 14.32
N TRP A 60 -6.32 8.07 15.57
CA TRP A 60 -6.70 8.86 16.75
C TRP A 60 -6.08 10.25 16.73
N ASP A 61 -4.82 10.35 16.34
CA ASP A 61 -4.10 11.62 16.21
C ASP A 61 -4.71 12.51 15.12
N ILE A 62 -5.33 11.90 14.10
CA ILE A 62 -6.00 12.60 13.00
C ILE A 62 -7.44 13.02 13.31
N ASP A 63 -8.29 12.11 13.81
CA ASP A 63 -9.70 12.42 14.08
C ASP A 63 -10.31 11.54 15.19
N ARG A 64 -10.10 11.95 16.44
CA ARG A 64 -10.61 11.26 17.64
C ARG A 64 -12.11 10.98 17.59
N ARG A 65 -12.91 11.93 17.10
CA ARG A 65 -14.38 11.79 17.04
C ARG A 65 -14.79 10.69 16.06
N ALA A 66 -14.15 10.61 14.90
CA ALA A 66 -14.41 9.56 13.94
C ALA A 66 -13.98 8.18 14.47
N VAL A 67 -12.84 8.09 15.18
CA VAL A 67 -12.40 6.83 15.81
C VAL A 67 -13.39 6.38 16.90
N LEU A 68 -13.84 7.28 17.76
CA LEU A 68 -14.87 6.98 18.77
C LEU A 68 -16.19 6.52 18.13
N LEU A 69 -16.63 7.17 17.04
CA LEU A 69 -17.80 6.74 16.28
C LEU A 69 -17.62 5.33 15.71
N LEU A 70 -16.44 5.02 15.17
CA LEU A 70 -16.13 3.70 14.61
C LEU A 70 -16.19 2.61 15.69
N VAL A 71 -15.58 2.87 16.87
CA VAL A 71 -15.66 1.96 18.04
C VAL A 71 -17.09 1.78 18.51
N ALA A 72 -17.87 2.86 18.63
CA ALA A 72 -19.28 2.79 19.00
C ALA A 72 -20.10 1.96 18.00
N CYS A 73 -19.87 2.14 16.69
CA CYS A 73 -20.52 1.33 15.65
C CYS A 73 -20.15 -0.15 15.75
N GLN A 74 -18.89 -0.48 16.09
CA GLN A 74 -18.48 -1.87 16.30
C GLN A 74 -19.19 -2.51 17.51
N LEU A 75 -19.32 -1.77 18.63
CA LEU A 75 -20.06 -2.22 19.80
C LEU A 75 -21.55 -2.45 19.48
N VAL A 76 -22.18 -1.48 18.80
CA VAL A 76 -23.58 -1.59 18.36
C VAL A 76 -23.77 -2.80 17.44
N THR A 77 -22.83 -3.04 16.52
CA THR A 77 -22.87 -4.21 15.62
C THR A 77 -22.80 -5.51 16.42
N GLY A 78 -21.95 -5.59 17.44
CA GLY A 78 -21.84 -6.76 18.31
C GLY A 78 -23.11 -7.03 19.12
N VAL A 79 -23.68 -5.99 19.73
CA VAL A 79 -24.93 -6.09 20.50
C VAL A 79 -26.11 -6.45 19.57
N ALA A 80 -26.24 -5.77 18.43
CA ALA A 80 -27.30 -6.04 17.47
C ALA A 80 -27.21 -7.48 16.91
N ALA A 81 -26.02 -8.01 16.68
CA ALA A 81 -25.83 -9.40 16.28
C ALA A 81 -26.29 -10.39 17.36
N ALA A 82 -26.04 -10.10 18.64
CA ALA A 82 -26.51 -10.93 19.77
C ALA A 82 -28.05 -10.91 19.87
N VAL A 83 -28.64 -9.71 19.78
CA VAL A 83 -30.10 -9.53 19.77
C VAL A 83 -30.72 -10.24 18.57
N LEU A 84 -30.12 -10.14 17.39
CA LEU A 84 -30.62 -10.80 16.18
C LEU A 84 -30.71 -12.32 16.37
N LEU A 85 -29.66 -12.96 16.88
CA LEU A 85 -29.62 -14.41 17.09
C LEU A 85 -30.60 -14.86 18.18
N THR A 86 -30.67 -14.12 19.30
CA THR A 86 -31.57 -14.45 20.42
C THR A 86 -33.04 -14.17 20.09
N ALA A 87 -33.35 -13.08 19.39
CA ALA A 87 -34.70 -12.77 18.92
C ALA A 87 -35.17 -13.76 17.84
N THR A 88 -34.26 -14.21 16.96
CA THR A 88 -34.55 -15.31 16.03
C THR A 88 -34.95 -16.57 16.81
N ALA A 89 -34.28 -16.84 17.93
CA ALA A 89 -34.65 -17.96 18.80
C ALA A 89 -35.99 -17.80 19.52
N GLY A 90 -36.29 -16.58 19.98
CA GLY A 90 -37.60 -16.24 20.50
C GLY A 90 -38.71 -16.44 19.47
N ALA A 91 -38.48 -16.06 18.21
CA ALA A 91 -39.47 -16.16 17.13
C ALA A 91 -39.74 -17.61 16.69
N MET A 92 -38.71 -18.47 16.69
CA MET A 92 -38.87 -19.87 16.26
C MET A 92 -39.78 -20.70 17.18
N ARG A 93 -39.88 -20.36 18.47
CA ARG A 93 -40.73 -21.08 19.43
C ARG A 93 -42.23 -21.04 19.07
N PRO A 94 -42.89 -19.88 18.97
CA PRO A 94 -44.31 -19.80 18.60
C PRO A 94 -44.58 -20.21 17.15
N ILE A 95 -43.66 -19.98 16.22
CA ILE A 95 -43.81 -20.39 14.81
C ILE A 95 -43.93 -21.92 14.69
N LEU A 96 -43.12 -22.65 15.45
CA LEU A 96 -43.08 -24.12 15.44
C LEU A 96 -44.03 -24.77 16.46
N ALA A 97 -44.77 -23.98 17.25
CA ALA A 97 -45.77 -24.47 18.19
C ALA A 97 -47.03 -24.97 17.46
N GLY A 98 -47.90 -25.72 18.14
CA GLY A 98 -49.23 -26.12 17.62
C GLY A 98 -50.26 -24.99 17.72
N GLY A 99 -51.38 -25.06 16.98
CA GLY A 99 -52.48 -24.07 17.01
C GLY A 99 -52.78 -23.38 15.67
N ALA A 100 -53.67 -22.39 15.65
CA ALA A 100 -54.01 -21.62 14.44
C ALA A 100 -52.83 -20.75 13.98
N ILE A 101 -52.62 -20.64 12.66
CA ILE A 101 -51.48 -19.91 12.07
C ILE A 101 -51.48 -18.43 12.50
N THR A 102 -52.67 -17.82 12.60
CA THR A 102 -52.85 -16.42 13.01
C THR A 102 -52.31 -16.17 14.42
N ASP A 103 -52.65 -17.04 15.39
CA ASP A 103 -52.21 -16.89 16.78
C ASP A 103 -50.69 -17.08 16.92
N ARG A 104 -50.11 -18.03 16.16
CA ARG A 104 -48.66 -18.23 16.10
C ARG A 104 -47.93 -16.99 15.58
N LEU A 105 -48.46 -16.36 14.53
CA LEU A 105 -47.91 -15.14 13.95
C LEU A 105 -48.00 -13.97 14.93
N HIS A 106 -49.12 -13.78 15.61
CA HIS A 106 -49.26 -12.73 16.62
C HIS A 106 -48.30 -12.90 17.79
N GLN A 107 -48.08 -14.14 18.24
CA GLN A 107 -47.11 -14.43 19.30
C GLN A 107 -45.64 -14.28 18.83
N ALA A 108 -45.35 -14.54 17.55
CA ALA A 108 -44.02 -14.37 16.96
C ALA A 108 -43.70 -12.91 16.60
N LEU A 109 -44.72 -12.06 16.39
CA LEU A 109 -44.59 -10.70 15.89
C LEU A 109 -43.58 -9.84 16.68
N PRO A 110 -43.58 -9.81 18.03
CA PRO A 110 -42.63 -8.99 18.78
C PRO A 110 -41.18 -9.42 18.53
N ALA A 111 -40.92 -10.73 18.46
CA ALA A 111 -39.58 -11.26 18.19
C ALA A 111 -39.14 -10.98 16.75
N LEU A 112 -40.05 -11.05 15.78
CA LEU A 112 -39.79 -10.69 14.39
C LEU A 112 -39.50 -9.18 14.22
N LEU A 113 -40.21 -8.31 14.95
CA LEU A 113 -39.93 -6.88 14.99
C LEU A 113 -38.56 -6.57 15.59
N LEU A 114 -38.16 -7.30 16.64
CA LEU A 114 -36.80 -7.21 17.21
C LEU A 114 -35.72 -7.66 16.21
N VAL A 115 -35.96 -8.75 15.47
CA VAL A 115 -35.06 -9.21 14.39
C VAL A 115 -34.91 -8.13 13.32
N ALA A 116 -36.02 -7.56 12.85
CA ALA A 116 -36.01 -6.50 11.84
C ALA A 116 -35.28 -5.23 12.35
N GLY A 117 -35.56 -4.81 13.58
CA GLY A 117 -34.91 -3.68 14.23
C GLY A 117 -33.40 -3.88 14.41
N ALA A 118 -32.97 -5.06 14.89
CA ALA A 118 -31.57 -5.40 15.06
C ALA A 118 -30.83 -5.49 13.71
N ALA A 119 -31.46 -6.04 12.67
CA ALA A 119 -30.89 -6.06 11.32
C ALA A 119 -30.75 -4.65 10.73
N ALA A 120 -31.75 -3.78 10.93
CA ALA A 120 -31.68 -2.38 10.51
C ALA A 120 -30.58 -1.62 11.25
N LEU A 121 -30.48 -1.80 12.57
CA LEU A 121 -29.45 -1.19 13.41
C LEU A 121 -28.03 -1.63 12.98
N THR A 122 -27.86 -2.91 12.65
CA THR A 122 -26.58 -3.46 12.13
C THR A 122 -26.19 -2.77 10.82
N ARG A 123 -27.13 -2.60 9.89
CA ARG A 123 -26.89 -1.91 8.61
C ARG A 123 -26.59 -0.43 8.81
N ALA A 124 -27.33 0.24 9.70
CA ALA A 124 -27.10 1.65 10.04
C ALA A 124 -25.72 1.85 10.70
N ALA A 125 -25.33 1.00 11.65
CA ALA A 125 -24.01 1.02 12.25
C ALA A 125 -22.89 0.78 11.23
N GLY A 126 -23.10 -0.14 10.26
CA GLY A 126 -22.17 -0.35 9.14
C GLY A 126 -22.01 0.87 8.24
N ALA A 127 -23.12 1.57 7.94
CA ALA A 127 -23.09 2.80 7.17
C ALA A 127 -22.36 3.94 7.91
N LEU A 128 -22.61 4.11 9.21
CA LEU A 128 -21.93 5.09 10.06
C LEU A 128 -20.44 4.77 10.23
N ALA A 129 -20.07 3.49 10.37
CA ALA A 129 -18.67 3.06 10.40
C ALA A 129 -17.95 3.38 9.07
N THR A 130 -18.64 3.20 7.94
CA THR A 130 -18.12 3.56 6.61
C THR A 130 -17.97 5.08 6.44
N TYR A 131 -18.90 5.86 6.99
CA TYR A 131 -18.76 7.32 7.04
C TYR A 131 -17.55 7.75 7.89
N ALA A 132 -17.37 7.15 9.06
CA ALA A 132 -16.23 7.41 9.94
C ALA A 132 -14.90 7.08 9.25
N SER A 133 -14.79 5.92 8.58
CA SER A 133 -13.58 5.55 7.85
C SER A 133 -13.29 6.50 6.69
N ARG A 134 -14.30 6.87 5.90
CA ARG A 134 -14.18 7.86 4.80
C ARG A 134 -13.74 9.25 5.26
N ARG A 135 -13.94 9.60 6.54
CA ARG A 135 -13.47 10.86 7.12
C ARG A 135 -12.01 10.80 7.59
N ILE A 136 -11.58 9.64 8.12
CA ILE A 136 -10.21 9.42 8.62
C ILE A 136 -9.24 9.23 7.45
N THR A 137 -9.58 8.35 6.52
CA THR A 137 -8.69 7.91 5.43
C THR A 137 -8.02 9.05 4.67
N PRO A 138 -8.73 10.06 4.10
CA PRO A 138 -8.07 11.09 3.31
C PRO A 138 -7.09 11.94 4.13
N LYS A 139 -7.47 12.29 5.37
CA LYS A 139 -6.60 13.07 6.26
C LYS A 139 -5.37 12.28 6.68
N LEU A 140 -5.55 10.98 6.97
CA LEU A 140 -4.46 10.08 7.31
C LEU A 140 -3.48 9.95 6.14
N THR A 141 -3.98 9.71 4.93
CA THR A 141 -3.16 9.64 3.72
C THR A 141 -2.38 10.93 3.50
N THR A 142 -3.02 12.09 3.59
CA THR A 142 -2.33 13.39 3.45
C THR A 142 -1.26 13.58 4.54
N ALA A 143 -1.54 13.22 5.79
CA ALA A 143 -0.57 13.35 6.87
C ALA A 143 0.66 12.44 6.67
N THR A 144 0.45 11.18 6.26
CA THR A 144 1.56 10.25 5.97
C THR A 144 2.34 10.65 4.72
N ASP A 145 1.66 11.14 3.68
CA ASP A 145 2.29 11.64 2.46
C ASP A 145 3.12 12.89 2.74
N THR A 146 2.58 13.83 3.52
CA THR A 146 3.31 15.03 3.95
C THR A 146 4.54 14.66 4.78
N ALA A 147 4.42 13.70 5.71
CA ALA A 147 5.55 13.23 6.51
C ALA A 147 6.65 12.60 5.64
N LEU A 148 6.26 11.81 4.63
CA LEU A 148 7.21 11.25 3.67
C LEU A 148 7.90 12.33 2.84
N VAL A 149 7.14 13.28 2.29
CA VAL A 149 7.69 14.40 1.52
C VAL A 149 8.62 15.25 2.38
N GLU A 150 8.25 15.55 3.63
CA GLU A 150 9.10 16.29 4.57
C GLU A 150 10.40 15.51 4.84
N ALA A 151 10.32 14.22 5.14
CA ALA A 151 11.49 13.39 5.37
C ALA A 151 12.43 13.40 4.16
N VAL A 152 11.89 13.15 2.96
CA VAL A 152 12.65 13.15 1.69
C VAL A 152 13.28 14.52 1.41
N CYS A 153 12.58 15.62 1.65
CA CYS A 153 13.13 16.97 1.47
C CYS A 153 14.20 17.34 2.49
N ARG A 154 14.21 16.71 3.66
CA ARG A 154 15.16 17.01 4.74
C ARG A 154 16.40 16.14 4.69
N VAL A 155 16.33 14.94 4.12
CA VAL A 155 17.47 14.02 4.03
C VAL A 155 18.66 14.67 3.30
N GLU A 156 19.88 14.43 3.80
CA GLU A 156 21.10 14.88 3.15
C GLU A 156 21.27 14.29 1.75
N ALA A 157 21.79 15.09 0.81
CA ALA A 157 22.00 14.63 -0.57
C ALA A 157 22.93 13.41 -0.66
N ALA A 158 23.81 13.21 0.33
CA ALA A 158 24.70 12.06 0.42
C ALA A 158 23.94 10.73 0.64
N ALA A 159 22.75 10.76 1.25
CA ALA A 159 21.94 9.57 1.47
C ALA A 159 21.52 8.89 0.17
N TYR A 160 21.31 9.66 -0.91
CA TYR A 160 20.99 9.11 -2.23
C TYR A 160 22.15 8.33 -2.88
N ALA A 161 23.37 8.50 -2.38
CA ALA A 161 24.52 7.72 -2.82
C ALA A 161 24.68 6.41 -2.02
N VAL A 162 23.86 6.19 -0.98
CA VAL A 162 23.86 4.96 -0.20
C VAL A 162 23.05 3.89 -0.94
N ASP A 163 23.66 2.72 -1.13
CA ASP A 163 23.01 1.59 -1.78
C ASP A 163 21.69 1.23 -1.09
N GLY A 164 20.64 1.01 -1.89
CA GLY A 164 19.30 0.66 -1.40
C GLY A 164 18.50 1.80 -0.76
N PHE A 165 19.01 3.04 -0.68
CA PHE A 165 18.22 4.17 -0.16
C PHE A 165 16.99 4.45 -1.05
N ALA A 166 17.17 4.48 -2.37
CA ALA A 166 16.08 4.69 -3.32
C ALA A 166 15.03 3.58 -3.24
N ASP A 167 15.45 2.32 -3.09
CA ASP A 167 14.54 1.18 -2.97
C ASP A 167 13.71 1.27 -1.67
N ARG A 168 14.33 1.69 -0.56
CA ARG A 168 13.62 1.93 0.72
C ARG A 168 12.66 3.12 0.63
N GLN A 169 13.03 4.18 -0.09
CA GLN A 169 12.12 5.30 -0.37
C GLN A 169 10.91 4.82 -1.18
N GLU A 170 11.12 4.04 -2.24
CA GLU A 170 10.03 3.48 -3.06
C GLU A 170 9.11 2.57 -2.23
N ALA A 171 9.67 1.72 -1.36
CA ALA A 171 8.89 0.90 -0.44
C ALA A 171 8.05 1.75 0.53
N ALA A 172 8.58 2.87 1.02
CA ALA A 172 7.86 3.81 1.86
C ALA A 172 6.73 4.54 1.12
N GLU A 173 6.96 4.94 -0.14
CA GLU A 173 5.93 5.49 -1.02
C GLU A 173 4.76 4.50 -1.21
N MET A 174 5.08 3.22 -1.40
CA MET A 174 4.06 2.15 -1.46
C MET A 174 3.29 2.01 -0.13
N GLY A 175 3.96 2.21 1.01
CA GLY A 175 3.32 2.30 2.33
C GLY A 175 2.35 3.47 2.46
N VAL A 176 2.73 4.66 1.99
CA VAL A 176 1.84 5.82 1.93
C VAL A 176 0.63 5.51 1.05
N LEU A 177 0.84 4.92 -0.13
CA LEU A 177 -0.27 4.51 -1.00
C LEU A 177 -1.20 3.51 -0.31
N ARG A 178 -0.70 2.59 0.51
CA ARG A 178 -1.53 1.60 1.23
C ARG A 178 -2.43 2.21 2.31
N THR A 179 -2.15 3.44 2.75
CA THR A 179 -2.96 4.13 3.77
C THR A 179 -4.44 4.29 3.38
N HIS A 180 -4.76 4.34 2.09
CA HIS A 180 -6.13 4.49 1.61
C HIS A 180 -7.06 3.33 2.02
N VAL A 181 -6.52 2.12 2.24
CA VAL A 181 -7.30 0.92 2.61
C VAL A 181 -7.16 0.50 4.07
N MET A 182 -6.09 0.92 4.76
CA MET A 182 -5.75 0.37 6.08
C MET A 182 -6.86 0.49 7.13
N VAL A 183 -7.56 1.63 7.17
CA VAL A 183 -8.63 1.89 8.14
C VAL A 183 -9.83 1.00 7.85
N THR A 184 -10.13 0.80 6.57
CA THR A 184 -11.23 -0.07 6.11
C THR A 184 -10.91 -1.54 6.38
N ASP A 185 -9.67 -1.98 6.12
CA ASP A 185 -9.23 -3.35 6.40
C ASP A 185 -9.31 -3.66 7.91
N ALA A 186 -8.81 -2.75 8.76
CA ALA A 186 -8.92 -2.86 10.21
C ALA A 186 -10.39 -2.89 10.68
N GLN A 187 -11.24 -2.02 10.13
CA GLN A 187 -12.67 -1.95 10.44
C GLN A 187 -13.42 -3.25 10.07
N ARG A 188 -13.15 -3.81 8.88
CA ARG A 188 -13.77 -5.07 8.43
C ARG A 188 -13.30 -6.24 9.26
N PHE A 189 -12.00 -6.31 9.56
CA PHE A 189 -11.45 -7.33 10.45
C PHE A 189 -12.10 -7.27 11.84
N MET A 190 -12.18 -6.09 12.46
CA MET A 190 -12.82 -5.93 13.78
C MET A 190 -14.30 -6.32 13.76
N SER A 191 -15.04 -5.92 12.72
CA SER A 191 -16.45 -6.29 12.57
C SER A 191 -16.63 -7.80 12.42
N ALA A 192 -15.78 -8.46 11.63
CA ALA A 192 -15.80 -9.91 11.46
C ALA A 192 -15.45 -10.64 12.76
N LEU A 193 -14.44 -10.16 13.49
CA LEU A 193 -14.02 -10.71 14.78
C LEU A 193 -15.14 -10.61 15.82
N ILE A 194 -15.77 -9.43 15.95
CA ILE A 194 -16.89 -9.21 16.87
C ILE A 194 -18.06 -10.13 16.53
N ARG A 195 -18.44 -10.21 15.24
CA ARG A 195 -19.51 -11.12 14.81
C ARG A 195 -19.20 -12.58 15.12
N MET A 196 -17.95 -13.01 14.93
CA MET A 196 -17.53 -14.38 15.23
C MET A 196 -17.62 -14.66 16.74
N VAL A 197 -17.12 -13.76 17.58
CA VAL A 197 -17.17 -13.89 19.05
C VAL A 197 -18.62 -13.88 19.53
N THR A 198 -19.45 -12.96 19.04
CA THR A 198 -20.86 -12.89 19.40
C THR A 198 -21.62 -14.16 18.99
N ALA A 199 -21.46 -14.60 17.75
CA ALA A 199 -22.17 -15.78 17.25
C ALA A 199 -21.71 -17.07 17.97
N GLY A 200 -20.40 -17.21 18.21
CA GLY A 200 -19.84 -18.31 19.00
C GLY A 200 -20.30 -18.29 20.46
N GLY A 201 -20.38 -17.10 21.08
CA GLY A 201 -20.90 -16.91 22.43
C GLY A 201 -22.37 -17.33 22.55
N VAL A 202 -23.21 -16.91 21.61
CA VAL A 202 -24.64 -17.33 21.57
C VAL A 202 -24.75 -18.84 21.36
N LEU A 203 -23.96 -19.43 20.46
CA LEU A 203 -23.97 -20.87 20.22
C LEU A 203 -23.55 -21.67 21.48
N SER A 204 -22.60 -21.14 22.26
CA SER A 204 -22.15 -21.74 23.52
C SER A 204 -23.28 -21.81 24.55
N VAL A 205 -24.14 -20.78 24.61
CA VAL A 205 -25.32 -20.75 25.48
C VAL A 205 -26.40 -21.71 25.00
N LEU A 206 -26.57 -21.88 23.69
CA LEU A 206 -27.59 -22.78 23.13
C LEU A 206 -27.22 -24.26 23.30
N ASN A 207 -26.00 -24.65 22.93
CA ASN A 207 -25.50 -26.02 23.12
C ASN A 207 -23.97 -26.07 22.97
N VAL A 208 -23.26 -26.31 24.07
CA VAL A 208 -21.79 -26.40 24.12
C VAL A 208 -21.23 -27.48 23.18
N LEU A 209 -21.97 -28.57 22.94
CA LEU A 209 -21.54 -29.65 22.04
C LEU A 209 -21.49 -29.23 20.56
N MET A 210 -22.10 -28.10 20.19
CA MET A 210 -22.06 -27.58 18.83
C MET A 210 -20.75 -26.86 18.49
N LEU A 211 -19.99 -26.38 19.49
CA LEU A 211 -18.71 -25.71 19.26
C LEU A 211 -17.66 -26.59 18.56
N PRO A 212 -17.37 -27.84 19.02
CA PRO A 212 -16.40 -28.69 18.35
C PRO A 212 -16.85 -29.12 16.94
N LEU A 213 -18.15 -29.38 16.74
CA LEU A 213 -18.72 -29.68 15.42
C LEU A 213 -18.57 -28.50 14.46
N LEU A 214 -18.80 -27.28 14.96
CA LEU A 214 -18.60 -26.06 14.19
C LEU A 214 -17.13 -25.84 13.84
N LEU A 215 -16.22 -26.04 14.79
CA LEU A 215 -14.78 -25.95 14.52
C LEU A 215 -14.37 -26.92 13.40
N LEU A 216 -14.87 -28.15 13.43
CA LEU A 216 -14.63 -29.14 12.38
C LEU A 216 -15.22 -28.71 11.02
N ALA A 217 -16.40 -28.09 10.99
CA ALA A 217 -17.00 -27.59 9.77
C ALA A 217 -16.25 -26.39 9.16
N VAL A 218 -15.63 -25.55 9.99
CA VAL A 218 -14.98 -24.34 9.50
C VAL A 218 -13.50 -24.54 9.17
N LEU A 219 -12.82 -25.47 9.83
CA LEU A 219 -11.38 -25.70 9.66
C LEU A 219 -10.96 -25.92 8.19
N PRO A 220 -11.69 -26.69 7.35
CA PRO A 220 -11.37 -26.83 5.93
C PRO A 220 -11.48 -25.52 5.15
N ALA A 221 -12.53 -24.72 5.40
CA ALA A 221 -12.72 -23.43 4.73
C ALA A 221 -11.60 -22.46 5.09
N GLY A 222 -11.15 -22.48 6.35
CA GLY A 222 -10.04 -21.65 6.79
C GLY A 222 -8.69 -22.06 6.20
N ILE A 223 -8.41 -23.37 6.16
CA ILE A 223 -7.21 -23.90 5.48
C ILE A 223 -7.24 -23.54 3.99
N GLY A 224 -8.39 -23.72 3.31
CA GLY A 224 -8.57 -23.35 1.92
C GLY A 224 -8.23 -21.88 1.65
N ALA A 225 -8.76 -20.97 2.47
CA ALA A 225 -8.47 -19.54 2.35
C ALA A 225 -6.98 -19.22 2.54
N VAL A 226 -6.30 -19.86 3.50
CA VAL A 226 -4.85 -19.68 3.72
C VAL A 226 -4.02 -20.22 2.55
N LEU A 227 -4.38 -21.41 2.03
CA LEU A 227 -3.71 -22.00 0.88
C LEU A 227 -3.90 -21.16 -0.39
N THR A 228 -5.10 -20.64 -0.63
CA THR A 228 -5.37 -19.69 -1.72
C THR A 228 -4.55 -18.42 -1.56
N ALA A 229 -4.51 -17.82 -0.36
CA ALA A 229 -3.69 -16.64 -0.09
C ALA A 229 -2.19 -16.89 -0.35
N ARG A 230 -1.68 -18.09 -0.04
CA ARG A 230 -0.30 -18.48 -0.37
C ARG A 230 -0.05 -18.52 -1.87
N VAL A 231 -0.96 -19.11 -2.64
CA VAL A 231 -0.85 -19.14 -4.11
C VAL A 231 -0.89 -17.73 -4.68
N ASP A 232 -1.80 -16.88 -4.24
CA ASP A 232 -1.89 -15.48 -4.68
C ASP A 232 -0.60 -14.71 -4.36
N TYR A 233 -0.01 -14.99 -3.20
CA TYR A 233 1.26 -14.41 -2.79
C TYR A 233 2.44 -14.90 -3.65
N GLU A 234 2.53 -16.21 -3.93
CA GLU A 234 3.54 -16.77 -4.84
C GLU A 234 3.46 -16.13 -6.24
N ILE A 235 2.24 -15.97 -6.77
CA ILE A 235 2.00 -15.26 -8.04
C ILE A 235 2.44 -13.81 -7.95
N HIS A 236 2.12 -13.12 -6.84
CA HIS A 236 2.51 -11.74 -6.65
C HIS A 236 4.03 -11.62 -6.70
N TYR A 237 4.75 -12.37 -5.87
CA TYR A 237 6.21 -12.34 -5.76
C TYR A 237 6.90 -12.72 -7.07
N ALA A 238 6.46 -13.80 -7.73
CA ALA A 238 7.00 -14.23 -9.02
C ALA A 238 6.77 -13.21 -10.15
N ASN A 239 5.84 -12.26 -9.97
CA ASN A 239 5.55 -11.22 -10.96
C ASN A 239 6.08 -9.83 -10.58
N ILE A 240 6.70 -9.63 -9.41
CA ILE A 240 7.16 -8.30 -8.96
C ILE A 240 8.13 -7.71 -10.00
N ALA A 241 9.20 -8.43 -10.36
CA ALA A 241 10.21 -7.91 -11.27
C ALA A 241 9.65 -7.59 -12.66
N ASP A 242 8.87 -8.50 -13.25
CA ASP A 242 8.25 -8.27 -14.56
C ASP A 242 7.23 -7.12 -14.51
N ARG A 243 6.50 -6.94 -13.40
CA ARG A 243 5.59 -5.79 -13.21
C ARG A 243 6.35 -4.49 -13.09
N ASN A 244 7.49 -4.47 -12.39
CA ASN A 244 8.33 -3.29 -12.22
C ASN A 244 8.92 -2.86 -13.57
N VAL A 245 9.57 -3.78 -14.30
CA VAL A 245 10.11 -3.48 -15.64
C VAL A 245 9.00 -3.09 -16.60
N ARG A 246 7.84 -3.78 -16.57
CA ARG A 246 6.67 -3.39 -17.39
C ARG A 246 6.20 -1.97 -17.04
N GLY A 247 6.20 -1.61 -15.76
CA GLY A 247 5.90 -0.27 -15.27
C GLY A 247 6.88 0.78 -15.80
N MET A 248 8.18 0.49 -15.72
CA MET A 248 9.22 1.33 -16.30
C MET A 248 9.03 1.50 -17.80
N MET A 249 8.85 0.41 -18.56
CA MET A 249 8.63 0.47 -20.01
C MET A 249 7.45 1.36 -20.35
N ARG A 250 6.34 1.24 -19.60
CA ARG A 250 5.20 2.15 -19.73
C ARG A 250 5.59 3.60 -19.45
N TRP A 251 6.31 3.86 -18.37
CA TRP A 251 6.77 5.21 -17.99
C TRP A 251 7.60 5.85 -19.10
N TRP A 252 8.68 5.21 -19.55
CA TRP A 252 9.55 5.72 -20.61
C TRP A 252 8.80 5.93 -21.93
N SER A 253 7.87 5.04 -22.27
CA SER A 253 7.07 5.14 -23.51
C SER A 253 6.01 6.24 -23.49
N THR A 254 5.57 6.67 -22.30
CA THR A 254 4.43 7.60 -22.16
C THR A 254 4.82 8.96 -21.59
N THR A 255 6.06 9.10 -21.09
CA THR A 255 6.57 10.36 -20.56
C THR A 255 6.95 11.30 -21.70
N PRO A 256 6.36 12.51 -21.79
CA PRO A 256 6.64 13.45 -22.89
C PRO A 256 8.12 13.81 -23.04
N LYS A 257 8.87 13.88 -21.92
CA LYS A 257 10.31 14.18 -21.90
C LYS A 257 11.16 13.29 -22.81
N TYR A 258 10.77 12.03 -22.98
CA TYR A 258 11.52 11.06 -23.81
C TYR A 258 10.89 10.86 -25.20
N GLY A 259 9.82 11.60 -25.52
CA GLY A 259 9.06 11.39 -26.75
C GLY A 259 9.88 11.61 -28.01
N ASP A 260 10.73 12.63 -28.02
CA ASP A 260 11.59 12.94 -29.17
C ASP A 260 12.65 11.87 -29.38
N GLU A 261 13.28 11.37 -28.31
CA GLU A 261 14.25 10.27 -28.37
C GLU A 261 13.58 8.97 -28.86
N VAL A 262 12.40 8.64 -28.34
CA VAL A 262 11.64 7.44 -28.73
C VAL A 262 11.27 7.50 -30.22
N ARG A 263 10.84 8.67 -30.72
CA ARG A 263 10.45 8.86 -32.13
C ARG A 263 11.64 8.92 -33.07
N ALA A 264 12.68 9.68 -32.71
CA ALA A 264 13.90 9.82 -33.52
C ALA A 264 14.63 8.49 -33.70
N ASN A 265 14.62 7.63 -32.67
CA ASN A 265 15.25 6.31 -32.71
C ASN A 265 14.31 5.18 -33.16
N GLY A 266 13.05 5.48 -33.51
CA GLY A 266 12.09 4.45 -33.96
C GLY A 266 11.79 3.36 -32.92
N MET A 267 11.85 3.69 -31.62
CA MET A 267 11.84 2.69 -30.53
C MET A 267 10.45 2.11 -30.22
N THR A 268 9.39 2.59 -30.88
CA THR A 268 8.00 2.20 -30.59
C THR A 268 7.79 0.68 -30.63
N ASP A 269 8.24 0.01 -31.69
CA ASP A 269 8.05 -1.43 -31.85
C ASP A 269 8.83 -2.23 -30.80
N TYR A 270 10.04 -1.78 -30.47
CA TYR A 270 10.88 -2.38 -29.42
C TYR A 270 10.20 -2.28 -28.05
N LEU A 271 9.78 -1.07 -27.65
CA LEU A 271 9.15 -0.82 -26.36
C LEU A 271 7.82 -1.58 -26.23
N LEU A 272 7.05 -1.64 -27.32
CA LEU A 272 5.79 -2.37 -27.36
C LEU A 272 6.00 -3.89 -27.29
N TYR A 273 7.02 -4.41 -27.97
CA TYR A 273 7.42 -5.82 -27.87
C TYR A 273 7.79 -6.18 -26.42
N TRP A 274 8.61 -5.37 -25.76
CA TRP A 274 8.99 -5.57 -24.35
C TRP A 274 7.78 -5.54 -23.43
N TYR A 275 6.95 -4.51 -23.55
CA TYR A 275 5.74 -4.36 -22.74
C TYR A 275 4.77 -5.54 -22.90
N ARG A 276 4.53 -5.99 -24.15
CA ARG A 276 3.67 -7.14 -24.46
C ARG A 276 4.27 -8.44 -23.94
N SER A 277 5.57 -8.66 -24.13
CA SER A 277 6.25 -9.89 -23.67
C SER A 277 6.18 -10.04 -22.15
N LEU A 278 6.44 -8.95 -21.41
CA LEU A 278 6.31 -8.93 -19.95
C LEU A 278 4.85 -9.13 -19.51
N SER A 279 3.90 -8.47 -20.18
CA SER A 279 2.47 -8.64 -19.86
C SER A 279 2.02 -10.08 -20.06
N GLN A 280 2.36 -10.69 -21.20
CA GLN A 280 2.03 -12.08 -21.49
C GLN A 280 2.65 -13.05 -20.49
N ARG A 281 3.87 -12.78 -20.01
CA ARG A 281 4.53 -13.61 -18.98
C ARG A 281 3.80 -13.52 -17.64
N VAL A 282 3.47 -12.31 -17.19
CA VAL A 282 2.69 -12.09 -15.97
C VAL A 282 1.32 -12.76 -16.08
N ASP A 283 0.65 -12.63 -17.21
CA ASP A 283 -0.66 -13.24 -17.47
C ASP A 283 -0.55 -14.77 -17.47
N ARG A 284 0.46 -15.34 -18.14
CA ARG A 284 0.71 -16.79 -18.15
C ARG A 284 0.94 -17.35 -16.76
N ARG A 285 1.77 -16.70 -15.92
CA ARG A 285 2.00 -17.16 -14.53
C ARG A 285 0.73 -17.09 -13.68
N THR A 286 -0.04 -16.02 -13.84
CA THR A 286 -1.32 -15.84 -13.13
C THR A 286 -2.34 -16.90 -13.55
N LEU A 287 -2.48 -17.14 -14.87
CA LEU A 287 -3.39 -18.14 -15.42
C LEU A 287 -2.96 -19.57 -15.11
N ALA A 288 -1.65 -19.86 -15.08
CA ALA A 288 -1.12 -21.18 -14.74
C ALA A 288 -1.42 -21.59 -13.29
N ALA A 289 -1.60 -20.62 -12.38
CA ALA A 289 -1.96 -20.87 -11.00
C ALA A 289 -3.48 -21.04 -10.78
N ALA A 290 -4.32 -20.55 -11.70
CA ALA A 290 -5.79 -20.62 -11.57
C ALA A 290 -6.34 -22.04 -11.33
N PRO A 291 -5.86 -23.11 -12.02
CA PRO A 291 -6.29 -24.48 -11.73
C PRO A 291 -5.92 -24.95 -10.31
N ARG A 292 -4.78 -24.50 -9.76
CA ARG A 292 -4.38 -24.83 -8.38
C ARG A 292 -5.31 -24.16 -7.38
N THR A 293 -5.61 -22.87 -7.58
CA THR A 293 -6.57 -22.13 -6.75
C THR A 293 -7.96 -22.76 -6.81
N LEU A 294 -8.42 -23.17 -8.00
CA LEU A 294 -9.69 -23.88 -8.16
C LEU A 294 -9.70 -25.22 -7.41
N ARG A 295 -8.64 -26.03 -7.52
CA ARG A 295 -8.53 -27.30 -6.77
C ARG A 295 -8.58 -27.08 -5.26
N ILE A 296 -7.84 -26.10 -4.75
CA ILE A 296 -7.87 -25.73 -3.33
C ILE A 296 -9.29 -25.34 -2.91
N ALA A 297 -9.96 -24.49 -3.69
CA ALA A 297 -11.32 -24.05 -3.41
C ALA A 297 -12.32 -25.21 -3.43
N LEU A 298 -12.25 -26.10 -4.43
CA LEU A 298 -13.15 -27.26 -4.54
C LEU A 298 -12.93 -28.26 -3.41
N VAL A 299 -11.68 -28.61 -3.08
CA VAL A 299 -11.37 -29.54 -1.98
C VAL A 299 -11.81 -28.96 -0.65
N SER A 300 -11.44 -27.72 -0.34
CA SER A 300 -11.83 -27.07 0.91
C SER A 300 -13.35 -26.89 1.04
N SER A 301 -14.04 -26.55 -0.04
CA SER A 301 -15.51 -26.42 -0.06
C SER A 301 -16.21 -27.78 0.07
N PHE A 302 -15.71 -28.82 -0.60
CA PHE A 302 -16.25 -30.17 -0.50
C PHE A 302 -16.10 -30.72 0.93
N THR A 303 -14.90 -30.64 1.48
CA THR A 303 -14.63 -31.07 2.86
C THR A 303 -15.45 -30.26 3.87
N GLY A 304 -15.53 -28.93 3.72
CA GLY A 304 -16.38 -28.08 4.55
C GLY A 304 -17.86 -28.44 4.43
N GLY A 305 -18.33 -28.76 3.22
CA GLY A 305 -19.70 -29.23 2.96
C GLY A 305 -20.03 -30.55 3.65
N VAL A 306 -19.12 -31.53 3.62
CA VAL A 306 -19.29 -32.82 4.33
C VAL A 306 -19.44 -32.60 5.84
N PHE A 307 -18.59 -31.77 6.45
CA PHE A 307 -18.70 -31.48 7.88
C PHE A 307 -19.93 -30.64 8.22
N LEU A 308 -20.37 -29.76 7.33
CA LEU A 308 -21.62 -29.01 7.50
C LEU A 308 -22.83 -29.96 7.50
N VAL A 309 -22.88 -30.90 6.55
CA VAL A 309 -23.93 -31.94 6.51
C VAL A 309 -23.87 -32.81 7.77
N ALA A 310 -22.68 -33.21 8.23
CA ALA A 310 -22.52 -33.94 9.49
C ALA A 310 -23.03 -33.14 10.70
N THR A 311 -22.79 -31.82 10.72
CA THR A 311 -23.30 -30.91 11.76
C THR A 311 -24.81 -30.83 11.74
N TRP A 312 -25.43 -30.73 10.56
CA TRP A 312 -26.89 -30.75 10.42
C TRP A 312 -27.50 -32.10 10.78
N ALA A 313 -26.84 -33.21 10.42
CA ALA A 313 -27.27 -34.55 10.81
C ALA A 313 -27.21 -34.74 12.33
N ALA A 314 -26.16 -34.25 12.98
CA ALA A 314 -26.04 -34.26 14.44
C ALA A 314 -27.13 -33.40 15.12
N LEU A 315 -27.42 -32.21 14.56
CA LEU A 315 -28.53 -31.36 15.03
C LEU A 315 -29.89 -32.04 14.86
N ALA A 316 -30.14 -32.68 13.71
CA ALA A 316 -31.36 -33.42 13.45
C ALA A 316 -31.51 -34.61 14.41
N TRP A 317 -30.43 -35.36 14.65
CA TRP A 317 -30.39 -36.45 15.63
C TRP A 317 -30.71 -35.97 17.05
N LEU A 318 -30.12 -34.86 17.49
CA LEU A 318 -30.40 -34.25 18.79
C LEU A 318 -31.86 -33.76 18.91
N ALA A 319 -32.44 -33.26 17.82
CA ALA A 319 -33.83 -32.84 17.78
C ALA A 319 -34.80 -34.03 17.82
N VAL A 320 -34.56 -35.07 17.02
CA VAL A 320 -35.41 -36.28 16.96
C VAL A 320 -35.34 -37.07 18.26
N THR A 321 -34.17 -37.14 18.91
CA THR A 321 -34.00 -37.80 20.22
C THR A 321 -34.58 -36.98 21.38
N GLY A 322 -35.20 -35.82 21.13
CA GLY A 322 -35.81 -34.97 22.14
C GLY A 322 -34.81 -34.26 23.07
N ARG A 323 -33.50 -34.37 22.80
CA ARG A 323 -32.45 -33.72 23.61
C ARG A 323 -32.39 -32.21 23.39
N VAL A 324 -32.89 -31.74 22.24
CA VAL A 324 -32.93 -30.32 21.86
C VAL A 324 -34.30 -30.00 21.27
N ALA A 325 -34.96 -28.93 21.75
CA ALA A 325 -36.21 -28.48 21.17
C ALA A 325 -36.02 -28.02 19.71
N LEU A 326 -37.01 -28.29 18.83
CA LEU A 326 -36.94 -27.95 17.40
C LEU A 326 -36.61 -26.46 17.16
N ALA A 327 -37.15 -25.57 18.00
CA ALA A 327 -36.84 -24.14 17.95
C ALA A 327 -35.37 -23.82 18.23
N ILE A 328 -34.74 -24.53 19.18
CA ILE A 328 -33.31 -24.38 19.48
C ILE A 328 -32.47 -24.94 18.31
N ALA A 329 -32.88 -26.06 17.73
CA ALA A 329 -32.21 -26.62 16.56
C ALA A 329 -32.24 -25.66 15.35
N ALA A 330 -33.38 -25.03 15.07
CA ALA A 330 -33.50 -24.01 14.01
C ALA A 330 -32.55 -22.82 14.24
N THR A 331 -32.38 -22.40 15.50
CA THR A 331 -31.50 -21.28 15.85
C THR A 331 -30.03 -21.65 15.78
N ALA A 332 -29.69 -22.90 16.12
CA ALA A 332 -28.35 -23.42 15.96
C ALA A 332 -27.94 -23.42 14.48
N VAL A 333 -28.84 -23.72 13.55
CA VAL A 333 -28.55 -23.63 12.10
C VAL A 333 -28.17 -22.20 11.70
N VAL A 334 -28.95 -21.19 12.13
CA VAL A 334 -28.66 -19.78 11.84
C VAL A 334 -27.34 -19.34 12.51
N ALA A 335 -27.11 -19.75 13.75
CA ALA A 335 -25.87 -19.46 14.48
C ALA A 335 -24.64 -20.11 13.79
N VAL A 336 -24.75 -21.35 13.30
CA VAL A 336 -23.69 -22.04 12.57
C VAL A 336 -23.36 -21.31 11.27
N GLN A 337 -24.37 -20.96 10.46
CA GLN A 337 -24.18 -20.23 9.20
C GLN A 337 -23.54 -18.85 9.42
N THR A 338 -24.00 -18.11 10.42
CA THR A 338 -23.47 -16.77 10.74
C THR A 338 -22.03 -16.83 11.25
N THR A 339 -21.69 -17.84 12.06
CA THR A 339 -20.33 -18.05 12.56
C THR A 339 -19.38 -18.46 11.44
N LEU A 340 -19.79 -19.38 10.55
CA LEU A 340 -19.01 -19.79 9.37
C LEU A 340 -18.70 -18.59 8.46
N ALA A 341 -19.72 -17.77 8.18
CA ALA A 341 -19.54 -16.54 7.41
C ALA A 341 -18.65 -15.52 8.11
N ALA A 342 -18.74 -15.38 9.45
CA ALA A 342 -17.89 -14.47 10.21
C ALA A 342 -16.42 -14.92 10.18
N LEU A 343 -16.15 -16.20 10.39
CA LEU A 343 -14.79 -16.75 10.38
C LEU A 343 -14.14 -16.66 9.00
N SER A 344 -14.86 -16.97 7.92
CA SER A 344 -14.37 -16.74 6.55
C SER A 344 -13.91 -15.29 6.36
N GLN A 345 -14.70 -14.33 6.85
CA GLN A 345 -14.35 -12.91 6.79
C GLN A 345 -13.18 -12.53 7.71
N VAL A 346 -13.00 -13.17 8.88
CA VAL A 346 -11.83 -12.95 9.75
C VAL A 346 -10.55 -13.35 9.02
N ILE A 347 -10.56 -14.44 8.26
CA ILE A 347 -9.37 -14.91 7.53
C ILE A 347 -9.03 -13.98 6.37
N VAL A 348 -10.01 -13.65 5.53
CA VAL A 348 -9.82 -12.74 4.39
C VAL A 348 -9.35 -11.35 4.84
N ASN A 349 -10.04 -10.75 5.81
CA ASN A 349 -9.68 -9.43 6.30
C ASN A 349 -8.39 -9.47 7.16
N GLY A 350 -8.10 -10.59 7.82
CA GLY A 350 -6.86 -10.78 8.57
C GLY A 350 -5.63 -10.79 7.66
N ALA A 351 -5.72 -11.48 6.51
CA ALA A 351 -4.69 -11.43 5.47
C ALA A 351 -4.51 -10.00 4.91
N ALA A 352 -5.60 -9.26 4.71
CA ALA A 352 -5.53 -7.86 4.26
C ALA A 352 -4.85 -6.93 5.27
N VAL A 353 -5.17 -7.07 6.56
CA VAL A 353 -4.51 -6.32 7.65
C VAL A 353 -3.03 -6.69 7.75
N PHE A 354 -2.68 -7.97 7.62
CA PHE A 354 -1.28 -8.40 7.59
C PHE A 354 -0.52 -7.86 6.38
N HIS A 355 -1.11 -7.88 5.19
CA HIS A 355 -0.50 -7.24 4.03
C HIS A 355 -0.23 -5.75 4.28
N THR A 356 -1.20 -5.06 4.89
CA THR A 356 -1.05 -3.66 5.25
C THR A 356 0.09 -3.43 6.26
N SER A 357 0.35 -4.37 7.17
CA SER A 357 1.43 -4.20 8.14
C SER A 357 2.82 -4.21 7.54
N LEU A 358 3.04 -4.98 6.48
CA LEU A 358 4.34 -5.05 5.79
C LEU A 358 4.71 -3.68 5.19
N TYR A 359 3.81 -3.10 4.40
CA TYR A 359 4.06 -1.77 3.83
C TYR A 359 4.15 -0.67 4.90
N LEU A 360 3.38 -0.83 5.98
CA LEU A 360 3.41 0.12 7.07
C LEU A 360 4.74 0.05 7.85
N SER A 361 5.34 -1.13 8.01
CA SER A 361 6.68 -1.28 8.62
C SER A 361 7.77 -0.70 7.74
N ASP A 362 7.71 -0.90 6.43
CA ASP A 362 8.72 -0.37 5.50
C ASP A 362 8.69 1.16 5.50
N MET A 363 7.50 1.76 5.47
CA MET A 363 7.31 3.20 5.56
C MET A 363 7.88 3.78 6.85
N GLN A 364 7.69 3.11 8.00
CA GLN A 364 8.28 3.54 9.26
C GLN A 364 9.80 3.48 9.25
N ALA A 365 10.34 2.34 8.85
CA ALA A 365 11.77 2.11 8.87
C ALA A 365 12.48 3.14 8.00
N PHE A 366 11.87 3.51 6.86
CA PHE A 366 12.37 4.60 6.04
C PHE A 366 12.24 5.97 6.71
N LEU A 367 11.10 6.31 7.32
CA LEU A 367 10.94 7.60 8.01
C LEU A 367 11.93 7.76 9.18
N ASP A 368 12.19 6.68 9.91
CA ASP A 368 13.18 6.65 10.99
C ASP A 368 14.61 6.83 10.44
N ASP A 369 15.00 6.06 9.41
CA ASP A 369 16.31 6.19 8.72
C ASP A 369 16.49 7.57 8.06
N ALA A 370 15.43 8.13 7.48
CA ALA A 370 15.44 9.47 6.89
C ALA A 370 15.60 10.55 7.96
N GLY A 371 15.02 10.36 9.15
CA GLY A 371 15.21 11.22 10.31
C GLY A 371 16.65 11.20 10.83
N GLU A 372 17.28 10.03 10.87
CA GLU A 372 18.69 9.87 11.25
C GLU A 372 19.66 10.50 10.24
N ARG A 373 19.29 10.48 8.95
CA ARG A 373 20.05 11.09 7.84
C ARG A 373 19.69 12.53 7.53
N ALA A 374 18.76 13.11 8.29
CA ALA A 374 18.48 14.53 8.19
C ALA A 374 19.67 15.30 8.80
N PRO A 375 20.08 16.41 8.19
CA PRO A 375 21.25 17.15 8.64
C PRO A 375 20.97 17.74 10.02
N GLN A 376 21.83 17.43 11.00
CA GLN A 376 21.80 18.02 12.33
C GLN A 376 22.48 19.39 12.31
N ARG A 377 21.89 20.35 11.59
CA ARG A 377 22.45 21.70 11.49
C ARG A 377 22.14 22.50 12.75
N GLY A 378 23.15 23.14 13.34
CA GLY A 378 22.97 24.03 14.48
C GLY A 378 22.23 25.33 14.12
N GLU A 379 21.95 26.14 15.14
CA GLU A 379 21.18 27.39 15.03
C GLU A 379 21.96 28.56 14.42
N LEU A 380 23.28 28.41 14.24
CA LEU A 380 24.13 29.43 13.65
C LEU A 380 23.64 29.71 12.22
N ALA A 381 23.30 30.98 11.98
CA ALA A 381 22.96 31.48 10.66
C ALA A 381 24.17 32.23 10.10
N VAL A 382 24.62 31.86 8.91
CA VAL A 382 25.64 32.63 8.19
C VAL A 382 25.01 33.96 7.78
N SER A 383 25.49 35.06 8.36
CA SER A 383 25.08 36.39 7.93
C SER A 383 25.58 36.64 6.51
N ALA A 384 24.67 36.94 5.59
CA ALA A 384 25.05 37.46 4.28
C ALA A 384 25.63 38.87 4.42
N PRO A 385 26.61 39.27 3.58
CA PRO A 385 27.25 38.50 2.52
C PRO A 385 28.34 37.51 3.02
N VAL A 386 28.54 36.42 2.27
CA VAL A 386 29.69 35.52 2.48
C VAL A 386 30.93 36.18 1.88
N GLU A 387 31.89 36.57 2.72
CA GLU A 387 33.14 37.24 2.34
C GLU A 387 34.27 36.24 2.09
N GLU A 388 34.29 35.13 2.84
CA GLU A 388 35.30 34.07 2.71
C GLU A 388 34.66 32.67 2.82
N ILE A 389 35.06 31.76 1.93
CA ILE A 389 34.85 30.32 2.05
C ILE A 389 36.22 29.63 2.17
N ARG A 390 36.45 28.87 3.23
CA ARG A 390 37.72 28.20 3.49
C ARG A 390 37.54 26.70 3.68
N LEU A 391 38.27 25.93 2.89
CA LEU A 391 38.42 24.48 2.96
C LEU A 391 39.79 24.19 3.58
N THR A 392 39.84 23.35 4.60
CA THR A 392 41.07 22.92 5.28
C THR A 392 41.15 21.41 5.28
N GLU A 393 42.10 20.85 4.53
CA GLU A 393 42.37 19.41 4.40
C GLU A 393 41.10 18.58 4.16
N VAL A 394 40.24 19.07 3.27
CA VAL A 394 38.91 18.49 3.04
C VAL A 394 39.04 17.18 2.28
N THR A 395 38.51 16.12 2.86
CA THR A 395 38.37 14.80 2.23
C THR A 395 36.90 14.37 2.21
N TYR A 396 36.46 13.78 1.09
CA TYR A 396 35.13 13.20 0.94
C TYR A 396 35.18 11.94 0.09
N GLN A 397 34.55 10.88 0.59
CA GLN A 397 34.44 9.58 -0.02
C GLN A 397 32.96 9.20 -0.16
N TYR A 398 32.55 8.83 -1.37
CA TYR A 398 31.19 8.31 -1.56
C TYR A 398 31.05 6.95 -0.84
N PRO A 399 29.89 6.68 -0.23
CA PRO A 399 29.59 5.36 0.33
C PRO A 399 29.88 4.24 -0.68
N GLY A 400 30.52 3.16 -0.23
CA GLY A 400 30.81 1.99 -1.07
C GLY A 400 31.89 2.19 -2.14
N LYS A 401 32.64 3.30 -2.12
CA LYS A 401 33.82 3.49 -3.00
C LYS A 401 35.11 3.27 -2.23
N ASP A 402 36.11 2.71 -2.89
CA ASP A 402 37.43 2.43 -2.28
C ASP A 402 38.36 3.65 -2.23
N ARG A 403 38.02 4.73 -2.94
CA ARG A 403 38.86 5.93 -3.03
C ARG A 403 38.05 7.20 -2.76
N PRO A 404 38.63 8.18 -2.06
CA PRO A 404 38.01 9.49 -1.88
C PRO A 404 37.86 10.21 -3.23
N ALA A 405 36.73 10.90 -3.40
CA ALA A 405 36.49 11.76 -4.57
C ALA A 405 37.17 13.12 -4.44
N VAL A 406 37.40 13.56 -3.21
CA VAL A 406 38.19 14.74 -2.84
C VAL A 406 39.11 14.29 -1.72
N ASP A 407 40.42 14.54 -1.82
CA ASP A 407 41.44 14.02 -0.91
C ASP A 407 42.38 15.13 -0.47
N GLY A 408 42.24 15.60 0.78
CA GLY A 408 43.13 16.59 1.39
C GLY A 408 43.14 17.96 0.71
N VAL A 409 41.99 18.45 0.23
CA VAL A 409 41.94 19.75 -0.49
C VAL A 409 41.87 20.92 0.48
N SER A 410 42.86 21.80 0.40
CA SER A 410 42.91 23.09 1.10
C SER A 410 42.78 24.25 0.10
N LEU A 411 41.76 25.10 0.29
CA LEU A 411 41.42 26.20 -0.63
C LEU A 411 40.76 27.35 0.13
N THR A 412 41.06 28.59 -0.24
CA THR A 412 40.36 29.79 0.26
C THR A 412 39.78 30.55 -0.93
N LEU A 413 38.49 30.85 -0.89
CA LEU A 413 37.75 31.63 -1.88
C LEU A 413 37.26 32.92 -1.23
N ARG A 414 37.58 34.07 -1.82
CA ARG A 414 37.13 35.38 -1.34
C ARG A 414 36.05 35.96 -2.23
N ARG A 415 35.21 36.82 -1.66
CA ARG A 415 34.18 37.54 -2.40
C ARG A 415 34.79 38.34 -3.56
N GLY A 416 34.20 38.18 -4.74
CA GLY A 416 34.65 38.83 -5.98
C GLY A 416 35.72 38.06 -6.75
N GLU A 417 36.29 36.99 -6.21
CA GLU A 417 37.21 36.11 -6.94
C GLU A 417 36.44 35.18 -7.91
N ILE A 418 37.01 34.96 -9.10
CA ILE A 418 36.52 33.97 -10.07
C ILE A 418 37.56 32.86 -10.17
N VAL A 419 37.19 31.64 -9.75
CA VAL A 419 38.07 30.47 -9.75
C VAL A 419 37.57 29.43 -10.74
N ALA A 420 38.44 28.98 -11.64
CA ALA A 420 38.14 27.91 -12.59
C ALA A 420 38.66 26.56 -12.05
N ILE A 421 37.75 25.59 -11.89
CA ILE A 421 38.09 24.21 -11.50
C ILE A 421 38.13 23.34 -12.76
N VAL A 422 39.32 22.86 -13.14
CA VAL A 422 39.55 22.07 -14.36
C VAL A 422 40.12 20.69 -14.01
N GLY A 423 39.78 19.68 -14.81
CA GLY A 423 40.25 18.30 -14.62
C GLY A 423 39.44 17.32 -15.46
N VAL A 424 39.90 16.06 -15.55
CA VAL A 424 39.22 15.00 -16.32
C VAL A 424 37.87 14.60 -15.72
N ASN A 425 36.99 13.96 -16.51
CA ASN A 425 35.74 13.41 -15.97
C ASN A 425 36.04 12.42 -14.83
N GLY A 426 35.32 12.55 -13.72
CA GLY A 426 35.57 11.76 -12.52
C GLY A 426 36.62 12.31 -11.54
N SER A 427 37.30 13.42 -11.85
CA SER A 427 38.33 14.01 -10.97
C SER A 427 37.82 14.72 -9.70
N GLY A 428 36.55 14.51 -9.32
CA GLY A 428 36.00 15.11 -8.09
C GLY A 428 35.47 16.54 -8.18
N LYS A 429 35.52 17.22 -9.34
CA LYS A 429 35.12 18.65 -9.48
C LYS A 429 33.71 18.95 -8.96
N SER A 430 32.71 18.19 -9.43
CA SER A 430 31.32 18.38 -8.98
C SER A 430 31.16 18.06 -7.49
N THR A 431 31.92 17.11 -6.96
CA THR A 431 31.95 16.79 -5.53
C THR A 431 32.55 17.95 -4.73
N LEU A 432 33.68 18.53 -5.18
CA LEU A 432 34.29 19.70 -4.57
C LEU A 432 33.34 20.90 -4.57
N THR A 433 32.62 21.14 -5.67
CA THR A 433 31.58 22.18 -5.72
C THR A 433 30.46 21.92 -4.71
N ARG A 434 30.00 20.66 -4.55
CA ARG A 434 28.97 20.29 -3.56
C ARG A 434 29.45 20.47 -2.12
N LEU A 435 30.74 20.28 -1.84
CA LEU A 435 31.35 20.56 -0.53
C LEU A 435 31.46 22.06 -0.26
N ILE A 436 31.88 22.84 -1.27
CA ILE A 436 31.94 24.31 -1.19
C ILE A 436 30.56 24.89 -0.87
N THR A 437 29.50 24.38 -1.50
CA THR A 437 28.12 24.84 -1.30
C THR A 437 27.42 24.25 -0.08
N GLY A 438 28.07 23.35 0.68
CA GLY A 438 27.47 22.69 1.85
C GLY A 438 26.32 21.74 1.52
N ILE A 439 26.25 21.26 0.26
CA ILE A 439 25.33 20.17 -0.14
C ILE A 439 25.83 18.84 0.41
N TYR A 440 27.15 18.64 0.41
CA TYR A 440 27.83 17.56 1.10
C TYR A 440 28.66 18.13 2.26
N LEU A 441 28.82 17.32 3.30
CA LEU A 441 29.73 17.57 4.40
C LEU A 441 31.01 16.77 4.18
N ALA A 442 32.13 17.30 4.64
CA ALA A 442 33.41 16.62 4.53
C ALA A 442 33.50 15.47 5.55
N ASP A 443 34.11 14.34 5.18
CA ASP A 443 34.38 13.23 6.10
C ASP A 443 35.55 13.56 7.04
N ASN A 444 36.54 14.28 6.50
CA ASN A 444 37.68 14.82 7.25
C ASN A 444 37.98 16.26 6.81
N GLY A 445 38.64 17.02 7.67
CA GLY A 445 38.87 18.44 7.46
C GLY A 445 37.64 19.28 7.80
N ARG A 446 37.59 20.50 7.28
CA ARG A 446 36.49 21.44 7.56
C ARG A 446 36.25 22.41 6.41
N VAL A 447 34.98 22.72 6.16
CA VAL A 447 34.55 23.82 5.29
C VAL A 447 33.92 24.91 6.16
N THR A 448 34.38 26.15 6.02
CA THR A 448 33.82 27.30 6.76
C THR A 448 33.39 28.42 5.83
N TRP A 449 32.28 29.07 6.16
CA TRP A 449 31.79 30.30 5.54
C TRP A 449 31.89 31.43 6.58
N ASN A 450 32.70 32.46 6.32
CA ASN A 450 33.00 33.53 7.30
C ASN A 450 33.43 32.98 8.68
N GLY A 451 34.16 31.86 8.71
CA GLY A 451 34.57 31.17 9.94
C GLY A 451 33.50 30.29 10.60
N ALA A 452 32.24 30.35 10.16
CA ALA A 452 31.18 29.43 10.60
C ALA A 452 31.26 28.11 9.82
N ASP A 453 31.26 26.99 10.52
CA ASP A 453 31.42 25.67 9.92
C ASP A 453 30.12 25.13 9.33
N THR A 454 30.21 24.63 8.09
CA THR A 454 29.05 24.13 7.34
C THR A 454 28.42 22.91 7.98
N ALA A 455 29.19 22.10 8.72
CA ALA A 455 28.70 20.92 9.42
C ALA A 455 27.95 21.25 10.72
N SER A 456 28.23 22.40 11.34
CA SER A 456 27.68 22.76 12.65
C SER A 456 26.74 23.97 12.65
N GLY A 457 26.58 24.70 11.55
CA GLY A 457 25.93 26.02 11.64
C GLY A 457 25.45 26.67 10.35
N ILE A 458 24.65 25.98 9.53
CA ILE A 458 23.91 26.65 8.45
C ILE A 458 22.45 26.20 8.46
N ALA A 459 21.61 26.88 9.23
CA ALA A 459 20.16 26.75 9.07
C ALA A 459 19.78 26.93 7.58
N PRO A 460 18.93 26.06 6.99
CA PRO A 460 18.42 26.29 5.64
C PRO A 460 17.80 27.69 5.61
N GLY A 461 18.28 28.55 4.72
CA GLY A 461 17.86 29.96 4.69
C GLY A 461 16.35 30.07 4.76
N GLN A 462 15.85 30.72 5.82
CA GLN A 462 14.48 31.20 5.84
C GLN A 462 14.39 32.25 4.74
N HIS A 463 13.96 31.85 3.54
CA HIS A 463 13.55 32.78 2.52
C HIS A 463 12.30 33.49 3.04
N GLN A 464 12.49 34.57 3.80
CA GLN A 464 11.45 35.59 3.95
C GLN A 464 11.12 36.06 2.53
N PRO A 465 9.86 35.98 2.10
CA PRO A 465 9.44 36.60 0.85
C PRO A 465 9.77 38.10 0.96
N GLN A 466 10.76 38.56 0.21
CA GLN A 466 10.94 39.99 0.05
C GLN A 466 9.72 40.50 -0.72
N GLU A 467 8.79 41.16 -0.02
CA GLU A 467 7.77 41.98 -0.65
C GLU A 467 8.49 43.07 -1.46
N GLN A 468 8.54 42.89 -2.79
CA GLN A 468 8.91 43.97 -3.69
C GLN A 468 7.79 45.02 -3.68
N PRO A 469 8.10 46.32 -3.49
CA PRO A 469 7.10 47.36 -3.59
C PRO A 469 6.59 47.46 -5.05
N PRO A 470 5.31 47.84 -5.26
CA PRO A 470 4.73 47.87 -6.60
C PRO A 470 5.33 49.02 -7.42
N GLY A 471 6.31 48.68 -8.26
CA GLY A 471 6.89 49.57 -9.26
C GLY A 471 6.10 49.52 -10.57
N THR A 472 5.52 50.65 -10.94
CA THR A 472 4.86 50.95 -12.21
C THR A 472 5.81 50.79 -13.41
N GLY A 473 5.52 49.85 -14.30
CA GLY A 473 6.25 49.69 -15.56
C GLY A 473 5.54 48.80 -16.57
N ARG A 474 4.87 49.40 -17.56
CA ARG A 474 4.35 48.72 -18.75
C ARG A 474 5.52 48.09 -19.52
N GLY A 475 5.46 46.78 -19.78
CA GLY A 475 6.37 46.09 -20.68
C GLY A 475 5.76 44.80 -21.24
N ARG A 476 5.15 44.89 -22.42
CA ARG A 476 4.92 43.74 -23.32
C ARG A 476 6.27 43.12 -23.68
N GLY A 477 6.39 41.79 -23.61
CA GLY A 477 7.50 41.09 -24.26
C GLY A 477 7.80 39.69 -23.73
N ILE A 478 7.24 38.67 -24.40
CA ILE A 478 7.91 37.41 -24.77
C ILE A 478 8.75 36.75 -23.66
N LEU A 479 8.16 35.80 -22.92
CA LEU A 479 8.95 34.75 -22.27
C LEU A 479 9.35 33.72 -23.34
N ARG A 480 10.60 33.86 -23.78
CA ARG A 480 11.37 32.87 -24.52
C ARG A 480 11.71 31.72 -23.57
N ASP A 481 11.66 30.50 -24.12
CA ASP A 481 12.04 29.24 -23.48
C ASP A 481 13.20 29.36 -22.49
N ARG A 482 12.96 28.85 -21.28
CA ARG A 482 14.01 28.30 -20.42
C ARG A 482 13.56 26.93 -19.96
N ASP A 483 14.34 25.93 -20.39
CA ASP A 483 14.29 24.53 -19.94
C ASP A 483 14.07 24.40 -18.43
N PRO A 484 13.06 23.64 -17.97
CA PRO A 484 13.02 23.11 -16.63
C PRO A 484 13.69 21.74 -16.62
N ALA A 485 15.02 21.71 -16.66
CA ALA A 485 15.77 20.55 -16.22
C ALA A 485 15.68 20.47 -14.69
N HIS A 486 14.95 19.45 -14.23
CA HIS A 486 14.70 19.04 -12.83
C HIS A 486 13.44 19.61 -12.18
N GLY A 487 12.38 18.79 -12.19
CA GLY A 487 11.19 18.89 -11.33
C GLY A 487 10.70 17.48 -10.95
N PRO A 488 10.19 17.27 -9.73
CA PRO A 488 10.08 15.96 -9.08
C PRO A 488 8.82 15.18 -9.49
N ALA A 489 8.84 13.89 -9.14
CA ALA A 489 7.77 12.92 -9.35
C ALA A 489 6.42 13.42 -8.80
N ARG A 490 5.38 13.37 -9.64
CA ARG A 490 3.98 13.41 -9.19
C ARG A 490 3.28 12.10 -9.56
N VAL A 491 2.80 11.45 -8.50
CA VAL A 491 1.92 10.30 -8.47
C VAL A 491 0.63 10.59 -9.26
N GLY A 492 0.20 9.59 -10.03
CA GLY A 492 -0.83 9.73 -11.06
C GLY A 492 -2.24 10.04 -10.54
N ALA A 493 -2.93 10.90 -11.29
CA ALA A 493 -4.37 10.89 -11.43
C ALA A 493 -4.69 10.74 -12.94
N GLY A 494 -5.50 9.74 -13.30
CA GLY A 494 -5.83 9.44 -14.70
C GLY A 494 -6.59 10.60 -15.38
N PRO A 495 -6.53 10.71 -16.72
CA PRO A 495 -7.23 11.77 -17.42
C PRO A 495 -8.74 11.48 -17.44
N GLY A 496 -9.54 12.48 -17.09
CA GLY A 496 -10.97 12.53 -17.38
C GLY A 496 -11.24 12.54 -18.91
N PRO A 497 -12.50 12.31 -19.33
CA PRO A 497 -12.84 12.19 -20.74
C PRO A 497 -12.64 13.52 -21.50
N PRO A 498 -12.29 13.48 -22.80
CA PRO A 498 -12.07 14.67 -23.61
C PRO A 498 -13.38 15.42 -23.91
N PRO A 499 -13.35 16.76 -24.09
CA PRO A 499 -14.52 17.53 -24.49
C PRO A 499 -14.92 17.22 -25.95
N ARG A 500 -16.22 17.26 -26.22
CA ARG A 500 -16.79 17.11 -27.57
C ARG A 500 -16.37 18.30 -28.45
N PRO A 501 -16.12 18.11 -29.75
CA PRO A 501 -15.90 19.23 -30.67
C PRO A 501 -17.23 19.93 -30.96
N ASP A 502 -17.28 21.23 -30.68
CA ASP A 502 -18.32 22.11 -31.18
C ASP A 502 -18.13 22.35 -32.69
N ARG A 503 -19.27 22.44 -33.37
CA ARG A 503 -19.44 22.69 -34.80
C ARG A 503 -18.83 24.03 -35.20
N LEU A 504 -17.98 24.03 -36.24
CA LEU A 504 -18.18 24.69 -37.53
C LEU A 504 -17.04 24.35 -38.49
#